data_AF-A0A7X6SK35-F1
#
_entry.id   AF-A0A7X6SK35-F1
#
_cell.length_a   1.000
_cell.length_b   1.000
_cell.length_c   1.000
_cell.angle_alpha   90.00
_cell.angle_beta   90.00
_cell.angle_gamma   90.00
#
_symmetry.space_group_name_H-M   'P 1'
#
loop_
_entity.id
_entity.type
_entity.pdbx_description
1 polymer ?
#
loop_
_entity_poly.entity_id
_entity_poly.type
_entity_poly.pdbx_seq_one_letter_code
_entity_poly.pdbx_strand_id
1 'polypeptide(L)'
;MTDFEAGFDPFDAWDDDTPWIVQVDDHQLALTPPHDALDVLATGLERWARSPHERLQLSIDDRQTRTLTLDELEQIMGVCADTLTHFLRHGLLDESTLNTLGDAVGTLHAISEFDLEQRFGDGDPDAGERARWVDALGHLAGDCARTANTRFRLRRDGSFLLRWRPADHALVEHGVAELRRLLTTDDAAIARLFPPAYGDGTAEEDDERNAGWNILARSELIESRIAALEAVESLLASTTATPSQMSALMRTVNDARLVFGTQLGIDDDGEVPKLSRSDRRLHRVYELLGSLLYDAVQALRSTL
;
A
#
# COMPACT_ATOMS: atom_id res chain seq x y z
N MET A 1 -37.10 -24.93 25.20
CA MET A 1 -36.44 -23.98 26.11
C MET A 1 -35.12 -23.63 25.43
N THR A 2 -35.20 -22.91 24.30
CA THR A 2 -35.00 -21.44 24.15
C THR A 2 -33.56 -21.05 24.56
N ASP A 3 -32.74 -20.37 23.78
CA ASP A 3 -32.92 -19.51 22.60
C ASP A 3 -31.60 -19.48 21.81
N PHE A 4 -31.67 -19.37 20.48
CA PHE A 4 -30.76 -18.52 19.69
C PHE A 4 -31.45 -18.25 18.33
N GLU A 5 -32.56 -17.50 18.39
CA GLU A 5 -32.97 -16.67 17.26
C GLU A 5 -32.43 -15.26 17.51
N ALA A 6 -31.44 -14.86 16.70
CA ALA A 6 -31.19 -13.47 16.37
C ALA A 6 -30.50 -13.42 14.99
N GLY A 7 -31.33 -13.27 13.95
CA GLY A 7 -30.99 -12.69 12.65
C GLY A 7 -29.71 -13.19 11.97
N PHE A 8 -29.73 -14.41 11.42
CA PHE A 8 -28.94 -14.70 10.23
C PHE A 8 -29.86 -14.45 9.04
N ASP A 9 -29.67 -13.32 8.36
CA ASP A 9 -30.27 -13.08 7.06
C ASP A 9 -29.34 -13.70 6.00
N PRO A 10 -29.73 -14.79 5.32
CA PRO A 10 -28.89 -15.44 4.31
C PRO A 10 -28.72 -14.62 3.02
N PHE A 11 -29.18 -13.35 2.99
CA PHE A 11 -29.11 -12.46 1.84
C PHE A 11 -28.52 -11.08 2.17
N ASP A 12 -27.76 -10.92 3.25
CA ASP A 12 -26.92 -9.72 3.39
C ASP A 12 -25.94 -9.71 2.21
N ALA A 13 -26.13 -8.71 1.35
CA ALA A 13 -25.25 -8.40 0.24
C ALA A 13 -23.81 -8.33 0.76
N TRP A 14 -22.86 -8.77 -0.08
CA TRP A 14 -21.42 -8.76 0.18
C TRP A 14 -21.02 -7.93 1.39
N ASP A 15 -20.55 -8.60 2.44
CA ASP A 15 -19.82 -7.87 3.46
C ASP A 15 -18.50 -7.46 2.78
N ASP A 16 -18.50 -6.32 2.10
CA ASP A 16 -17.38 -5.74 1.31
C ASP A 16 -16.09 -5.67 2.14
N ASP A 17 -16.22 -5.75 3.46
CA ASP A 17 -15.13 -5.75 4.43
C ASP A 17 -14.49 -7.14 4.66
N THR A 18 -15.03 -8.24 4.13
CA THR A 18 -14.44 -9.58 4.30
C THR A 18 -13.29 -9.80 3.32
N PRO A 19 -12.03 -9.87 3.80
CA PRO A 19 -10.89 -10.03 2.91
C PRO A 19 -10.81 -11.46 2.35
N TRP A 20 -10.54 -11.56 1.05
CA TRP A 20 -10.26 -12.83 0.38
C TRP A 20 -8.96 -13.47 0.86
N ILE A 21 -8.01 -12.66 1.33
CA ILE A 21 -6.69 -13.11 1.75
C ILE A 21 -6.54 -12.88 3.23
N VAL A 22 -6.46 -13.98 3.97
CA VAL A 22 -6.26 -13.96 5.42
C VAL A 22 -4.90 -14.51 5.79
N GLN A 23 -4.31 -13.98 6.87
CA GLN A 23 -3.07 -14.52 7.38
C GLN A 23 -3.33 -15.75 8.27
N VAL A 24 -2.68 -16.87 7.95
CA VAL A 24 -2.73 -18.09 8.75
C VAL A 24 -1.61 -18.10 9.78
N ASP A 25 -0.40 -17.70 9.36
CA ASP A 25 0.77 -17.50 10.23
C ASP A 25 1.74 -16.45 9.64
N ASP A 26 2.91 -16.25 10.25
CA ASP A 26 3.89 -15.22 9.85
C ASP A 26 4.39 -15.35 8.40
N HIS A 27 4.31 -16.54 7.83
CA HIS A 27 4.85 -16.87 6.51
C HIS A 27 3.79 -17.36 5.53
N GLN A 28 2.59 -17.70 6.00
CA GLN A 28 1.51 -18.26 5.19
C GLN A 28 0.26 -17.39 5.19
N LEU A 29 -0.30 -17.21 3.99
CA LEU A 29 -1.60 -16.63 3.75
C LEU A 29 -2.55 -17.72 3.24
N ALA A 30 -3.86 -17.50 3.39
CA ALA A 30 -4.87 -18.36 2.82
C ALA A 30 -5.93 -17.56 2.04
N LEU A 31 -6.41 -18.15 0.95
CA LEU A 31 -7.63 -17.72 0.28
C LEU A 31 -8.84 -18.19 1.07
N THR A 32 -9.64 -17.23 1.50
CA THR A 32 -10.89 -17.43 2.24
C THR A 32 -11.97 -16.63 1.53
N PRO A 33 -12.45 -17.12 0.36
CA PRO A 33 -13.46 -16.41 -0.41
C PRO A 33 -14.75 -16.25 0.41
N PRO A 34 -15.47 -15.14 0.27
CA PRO A 34 -16.81 -14.98 0.85
C PRO A 34 -17.77 -16.10 0.40
N HIS A 35 -18.82 -16.34 1.21
CA HIS A 35 -19.67 -17.54 1.18
C HIS A 35 -20.37 -17.80 -0.19
N ASP A 36 -20.49 -16.80 -1.07
CA ASP A 36 -21.09 -16.89 -2.41
C ASP A 36 -20.10 -16.61 -3.56
N ALA A 37 -18.91 -16.12 -3.25
CA ALA A 37 -17.99 -15.58 -4.24
C ALA A 37 -17.33 -16.66 -5.12
N LEU A 38 -17.21 -17.88 -4.60
CA LEU A 38 -16.70 -19.03 -5.37
C LEU A 38 -17.62 -19.40 -6.53
N ASP A 39 -18.93 -19.43 -6.30
CA ASP A 39 -19.91 -19.79 -7.34
C ASP A 39 -19.95 -18.71 -8.42
N VAL A 40 -19.84 -17.44 -8.02
CA VAL A 40 -19.75 -16.30 -8.94
C VAL A 40 -18.49 -16.40 -9.82
N LEU A 41 -17.32 -16.63 -9.21
CA LEU A 41 -16.07 -16.78 -9.96
C LEU A 41 -16.10 -18.01 -10.87
N ALA A 42 -16.57 -19.16 -10.38
CA ALA A 42 -16.65 -20.38 -11.17
C ALA A 42 -17.58 -20.21 -12.38
N THR A 43 -18.77 -19.62 -12.16
CA THR A 43 -19.75 -19.38 -13.23
C THR A 43 -19.22 -18.36 -14.25
N GLY A 44 -18.53 -17.31 -13.78
CA GLY A 44 -17.85 -16.34 -14.64
C GLY A 44 -16.82 -17.00 -15.54
N LEU A 45 -15.90 -17.79 -14.95
CA LEU A 45 -14.86 -18.52 -15.68
C LEU A 45 -15.43 -19.50 -16.71
N GLU A 46 -16.46 -20.26 -16.35
CA GLU A 46 -17.11 -21.21 -17.27
C GLU A 46 -17.81 -20.52 -18.44
N ARG A 47 -18.52 -19.42 -18.17
CA ARG A 47 -19.20 -18.65 -19.21
C ARG A 47 -18.18 -18.01 -20.15
N TRP A 48 -17.12 -17.48 -19.57
CA TRP A 48 -16.04 -16.84 -20.29
C TRP A 48 -15.32 -17.83 -21.23
N ALA A 49 -15.05 -19.05 -20.77
CA ALA A 49 -14.49 -20.14 -21.58
C ALA A 49 -15.35 -20.54 -22.80
N ARG A 50 -16.65 -20.17 -22.83
CA ARG A 50 -17.57 -20.53 -23.92
C ARG A 50 -17.66 -19.46 -25.03
N SER A 51 -17.18 -18.24 -24.81
CA SER A 51 -17.32 -17.12 -25.75
C SER A 51 -16.16 -16.08 -25.68
N PRO A 52 -14.93 -16.44 -26.10
CA PRO A 52 -13.80 -15.51 -26.11
C PRO A 52 -13.98 -14.33 -27.11
N HIS A 53 -13.29 -13.21 -26.85
CA HIS A 53 -13.60 -11.88 -27.42
C HIS A 53 -12.75 -11.46 -28.63
N GLU A 54 -13.34 -10.69 -29.56
CA GLU A 54 -12.80 -10.44 -30.92
C GLU A 54 -11.55 -9.54 -31.05
N ARG A 55 -11.07 -8.86 -30.00
CA ARG A 55 -9.76 -8.15 -29.92
C ARG A 55 -9.66 -7.28 -28.67
N LEU A 56 -8.45 -7.17 -28.12
CA LEU A 56 -8.13 -6.29 -26.99
C LEU A 56 -6.87 -5.47 -27.33
N GLN A 57 -6.89 -4.20 -26.97
CA GLN A 57 -5.69 -3.36 -27.00
C GLN A 57 -5.19 -3.19 -25.57
N LEU A 58 -4.02 -3.77 -25.28
CA LEU A 58 -3.36 -3.59 -24.00
C LEU A 58 -2.30 -2.50 -24.12
N SER A 59 -2.33 -1.54 -23.18
CA SER A 59 -1.21 -0.64 -22.96
C SER A 59 -0.26 -1.33 -21.99
N ILE A 60 0.95 -1.67 -22.47
CA ILE A 60 1.96 -2.34 -21.63
C ILE A 60 2.73 -1.29 -20.82
N ASP A 61 2.79 -0.05 -21.32
CA ASP A 61 3.30 1.18 -20.69
C ASP A 61 2.78 2.40 -21.47
N ASP A 62 2.89 3.63 -20.95
CA ASP A 62 2.47 4.93 -21.57
C ASP A 62 2.96 5.19 -23.02
N ARG A 63 3.77 4.30 -23.60
CA ARG A 63 4.41 4.43 -24.91
C ARG A 63 4.22 3.24 -25.84
N GLN A 64 3.65 2.13 -25.37
CA GLN A 64 3.48 0.92 -26.20
C GLN A 64 2.10 0.32 -26.02
N THR A 65 1.27 0.51 -27.04
CA THR A 65 0.01 -0.20 -27.21
C THR A 65 0.25 -1.44 -28.05
N ARG A 66 -0.10 -2.61 -27.54
CA ARG A 66 -0.11 -3.87 -28.27
C ARG A 66 -1.56 -4.29 -28.51
N THR A 67 -1.93 -4.50 -29.77
CA THR A 67 -3.16 -5.21 -30.10
C THR A 67 -2.90 -6.70 -30.00
N LEU A 68 -3.70 -7.41 -29.22
CA LEU A 68 -3.66 -8.85 -29.14
C LEU A 68 -4.65 -9.48 -30.13
N THR A 69 -4.23 -10.59 -30.73
CA THR A 69 -5.10 -11.45 -31.53
C THR A 69 -6.06 -12.23 -30.63
N LEU A 70 -7.13 -12.77 -31.22
CA LEU A 70 -8.09 -13.64 -30.51
C LEU A 70 -7.36 -14.84 -29.86
N ASP A 71 -6.53 -15.54 -30.64
CA ASP A 71 -5.76 -16.71 -30.15
C ASP A 71 -4.82 -16.36 -28.99
N GLU A 72 -4.12 -15.21 -29.06
CA GLU A 72 -3.24 -14.76 -27.97
C GLU A 72 -4.04 -14.44 -26.70
N LEU A 73 -5.21 -13.81 -26.85
CA LEU A 73 -6.09 -13.56 -25.73
C LEU A 73 -6.58 -14.88 -25.14
N GLU A 74 -7.08 -15.81 -25.96
CA GLU A 74 -7.55 -17.13 -25.52
C GLU A 74 -6.48 -17.85 -24.70
N GLN A 75 -5.23 -17.81 -25.16
CA GLN A 75 -4.11 -18.40 -24.44
C GLN A 75 -3.85 -17.72 -23.09
N ILE A 76 -3.77 -16.38 -23.06
CA ILE A 76 -3.52 -15.63 -21.82
C ILE A 76 -4.62 -15.90 -20.80
N MET A 77 -5.88 -15.84 -21.24
CA MET A 77 -7.04 -16.00 -20.38
C MET A 77 -7.13 -17.43 -19.84
N GLY A 78 -6.86 -18.45 -20.68
CA GLY A 78 -6.79 -19.84 -20.24
C GLY A 78 -5.73 -20.07 -19.16
N VAL A 79 -4.53 -19.52 -19.34
CA VAL A 79 -3.46 -19.60 -18.33
C VAL A 79 -3.86 -18.92 -17.02
N CYS A 80 -4.47 -17.73 -17.08
CA CYS A 80 -4.91 -17.01 -15.88
C CYS A 80 -6.05 -17.75 -15.16
N ALA A 81 -7.01 -18.29 -15.91
CA ALA A 81 -8.13 -19.07 -15.38
C ALA A 81 -7.66 -20.36 -14.68
N ASP A 82 -6.73 -21.09 -15.30
CA ASP A 82 -6.12 -22.29 -14.71
C ASP A 82 -5.36 -21.95 -13.43
N THR A 83 -4.60 -20.84 -13.46
CA THR A 83 -3.83 -20.34 -12.30
C THR A 83 -4.75 -19.98 -11.14
N LEU A 84 -5.81 -19.20 -11.40
CA LEU A 84 -6.79 -18.83 -10.38
C LEU A 84 -7.51 -20.06 -9.81
N THR A 85 -7.93 -21.00 -10.68
CA THR A 85 -8.58 -22.25 -10.27
C THR A 85 -7.67 -23.11 -9.40
N HIS A 86 -6.38 -23.18 -9.74
CA HIS A 86 -5.38 -23.88 -8.94
C HIS A 86 -5.30 -23.29 -7.52
N PHE A 87 -5.18 -21.97 -7.40
CA PHE A 87 -5.05 -21.34 -6.08
C PHE A 87 -6.32 -21.42 -5.24
N LEU A 88 -7.50 -21.22 -5.85
CA LEU A 88 -8.78 -21.39 -5.14
C LEU A 88 -8.96 -22.80 -4.55
N ARG A 89 -8.36 -23.83 -5.15
CA ARG A 89 -8.42 -25.22 -4.66
C ARG A 89 -7.43 -25.54 -3.56
N HIS A 90 -6.24 -24.92 -3.57
CA HIS A 90 -5.17 -25.22 -2.62
C HIS A 90 -5.12 -24.27 -1.43
N GLY A 91 -5.69 -23.08 -1.54
CA GLY A 91 -5.93 -22.14 -0.45
C GLY A 91 -4.67 -21.42 0.06
N LEU A 92 -3.55 -22.12 0.27
CA LEU A 92 -2.34 -21.55 0.89
C LEU A 92 -1.45 -20.81 -0.12
N LEU A 93 -0.97 -19.62 0.27
CA LEU A 93 -0.15 -18.74 -0.55
C LEU A 93 1.13 -18.32 0.19
N ASP A 94 2.27 -18.40 -0.50
CA ASP A 94 3.48 -17.65 -0.17
C ASP A 94 3.57 -16.36 -1.01
N GLU A 95 4.66 -15.59 -0.87
CA GLU A 95 4.83 -14.31 -1.58
C GLU A 95 4.88 -14.47 -3.10
N SER A 96 5.64 -15.44 -3.60
CA SER A 96 5.75 -15.70 -5.05
C SER A 96 4.39 -16.11 -5.62
N THR A 97 3.66 -16.91 -4.87
CA THR A 97 2.33 -17.41 -5.20
C THR A 97 1.31 -16.28 -5.19
N LEU A 98 1.36 -15.41 -4.19
CA LEU A 98 0.51 -14.22 -4.08
C LEU A 98 0.70 -13.28 -5.27
N ASN A 99 1.94 -13.03 -5.68
CA ASN A 99 2.23 -12.19 -6.85
C ASN A 99 1.71 -12.83 -8.14
N THR A 100 1.93 -14.14 -8.31
CA THR A 100 1.43 -14.88 -9.48
C THR A 100 -0.10 -14.86 -9.56
N LEU A 101 -0.77 -15.04 -8.41
CA LEU A 101 -2.23 -14.92 -8.31
C LEU A 101 -2.68 -13.49 -8.64
N GLY A 102 -2.02 -12.49 -8.06
CA GLY A 102 -2.29 -11.06 -8.28
C GLY A 102 -2.23 -10.67 -9.75
N ASP A 103 -1.19 -11.11 -10.46
CA ASP A 103 -1.02 -10.85 -11.89
C ASP A 103 -2.11 -11.52 -12.73
N ALA A 104 -2.44 -12.79 -12.43
CA ALA A 104 -3.47 -13.54 -13.13
C ALA A 104 -4.87 -12.93 -12.92
N VAL A 105 -5.23 -12.61 -11.66
CA VAL A 105 -6.54 -12.03 -11.33
C VAL A 105 -6.66 -10.59 -11.84
N GLY A 106 -5.59 -9.78 -11.76
CA GLY A 106 -5.59 -8.42 -12.30
C GLY A 106 -5.73 -8.41 -13.82
N THR A 107 -5.08 -9.35 -14.51
CA THR A 107 -5.22 -9.52 -15.97
C THR A 107 -6.65 -9.92 -16.34
N LEU A 108 -7.23 -10.92 -15.65
CA LEU A 108 -8.62 -11.31 -15.86
C LEU A 108 -9.56 -10.14 -15.59
N HIS A 109 -9.40 -9.41 -14.49
CA HIS A 109 -10.21 -8.23 -14.16
C HIS A 109 -10.21 -7.21 -15.31
N ALA A 110 -9.03 -6.81 -15.79
CA ALA A 110 -8.90 -5.80 -16.85
C ALA A 110 -9.54 -6.23 -18.19
N ILE A 111 -9.37 -7.51 -18.57
CA ILE A 111 -9.99 -8.06 -19.78
C ILE A 111 -11.52 -8.05 -19.64
N SER A 112 -12.00 -8.38 -18.45
CA SER A 112 -13.43 -8.52 -18.17
C SER A 112 -14.14 -7.18 -18.09
N GLU A 113 -13.49 -6.19 -17.46
CA GLU A 113 -13.93 -4.79 -17.43
C GLU A 113 -14.02 -4.22 -18.85
N PHE A 114 -13.02 -4.50 -19.71
CA PHE A 114 -13.08 -4.09 -21.11
C PHE A 114 -14.25 -4.73 -21.88
N ASP A 115 -14.54 -6.03 -21.68
CA ASP A 115 -15.70 -6.67 -22.34
C ASP A 115 -17.03 -6.06 -21.86
N LEU A 116 -17.14 -5.78 -20.57
CA LEU A 116 -18.29 -5.05 -20.03
C LEU A 116 -18.47 -3.72 -20.78
N GLU A 117 -17.43 -2.89 -20.87
CA GLU A 117 -17.53 -1.58 -21.53
C GLU A 117 -17.91 -1.64 -23.02
N GLN A 118 -17.41 -2.62 -23.77
CA GLN A 118 -17.64 -2.71 -25.22
C GLN A 118 -19.01 -3.29 -25.61
N ARG A 119 -19.65 -4.07 -24.75
CA ARG A 119 -20.88 -4.83 -25.10
C ARG A 119 -22.20 -4.19 -24.62
N PHE A 120 -22.19 -3.12 -23.83
CA PHE A 120 -23.44 -2.53 -23.35
C PHE A 120 -24.13 -1.60 -24.36
N GLY A 121 -25.13 -2.16 -25.04
CA GLY A 121 -26.42 -1.51 -25.23
C GLY A 121 -27.44 -2.04 -24.21
N ASP A 122 -28.42 -1.22 -23.83
CA ASP A 122 -29.58 -1.59 -22.99
C ASP A 122 -30.23 -2.91 -23.48
N GLY A 123 -30.02 -4.04 -22.81
CA GLY A 123 -30.70 -5.30 -23.16
C GLY A 123 -30.01 -6.65 -22.89
N ASP A 124 -28.80 -6.70 -22.33
CA ASP A 124 -28.17 -7.99 -21.99
C ASP A 124 -28.84 -8.61 -20.73
N PRO A 125 -29.52 -9.77 -20.84
CA PRO A 125 -30.17 -10.42 -19.70
C PRO A 125 -29.18 -10.89 -18.62
N ASP A 126 -27.89 -11.02 -18.95
CA ASP A 126 -26.85 -11.50 -18.05
C ASP A 126 -26.04 -10.36 -17.42
N ALA A 127 -26.37 -9.10 -17.69
CA ALA A 127 -25.57 -7.93 -17.28
C ALA A 127 -25.26 -7.90 -15.78
N GLY A 128 -26.27 -8.17 -14.92
CA GLY A 128 -26.10 -8.14 -13.47
C GLY A 128 -25.24 -9.29 -12.93
N GLU A 129 -25.31 -10.47 -13.55
CA GLU A 129 -24.40 -11.58 -13.21
C GLU A 129 -22.98 -11.27 -13.68
N ARG A 130 -22.83 -10.65 -14.86
CA ARG A 130 -21.53 -10.25 -15.38
C ARG A 130 -20.87 -9.14 -14.54
N ALA A 131 -21.63 -8.16 -14.07
CA ALA A 131 -21.09 -7.16 -13.16
C ALA A 131 -20.55 -7.80 -11.87
N ARG A 132 -21.26 -8.80 -11.33
CA ARG A 132 -20.89 -9.46 -10.06
C ARG A 132 -19.55 -10.22 -10.11
N TRP A 133 -19.23 -10.93 -11.20
CA TRP A 133 -17.92 -11.62 -11.26
C TRP A 133 -16.76 -10.68 -11.58
N VAL A 134 -16.98 -9.63 -12.36
CA VAL A 134 -15.93 -8.61 -12.58
C VAL A 134 -15.61 -7.92 -11.27
N ASP A 135 -16.63 -7.58 -10.49
CA ASP A 135 -16.42 -7.02 -9.16
C ASP A 135 -15.69 -8.00 -8.21
N ALA A 136 -16.08 -9.28 -8.20
CA ALA A 136 -15.37 -10.31 -7.43
C ALA A 136 -13.88 -10.43 -7.83
N LEU A 137 -13.56 -10.35 -9.13
CA LEU A 137 -12.17 -10.28 -9.60
C LEU A 137 -11.48 -9.01 -9.13
N GLY A 138 -12.16 -7.87 -9.16
CA GLY A 138 -11.65 -6.58 -8.70
C GLY A 138 -11.33 -6.58 -7.20
N HIS A 139 -12.21 -7.14 -6.38
CA HIS A 139 -12.00 -7.31 -4.94
C HIS A 139 -10.80 -8.22 -4.64
N LEU A 140 -10.74 -9.40 -5.26
CA LEU A 140 -9.60 -10.31 -5.08
C LEU A 140 -8.28 -9.69 -5.58
N ALA A 141 -8.29 -8.97 -6.73
CA ALA A 141 -7.13 -8.24 -7.23
C ALA A 141 -6.69 -7.14 -6.25
N GLY A 142 -7.65 -6.41 -5.69
CA GLY A 142 -7.44 -5.42 -4.66
C GLY A 142 -6.79 -6.02 -3.42
N ASP A 143 -7.28 -7.16 -2.93
CA ASP A 143 -6.69 -7.87 -1.79
C ASP A 143 -5.29 -8.41 -2.08
N CYS A 144 -5.05 -8.95 -3.27
CA CYS A 144 -3.71 -9.37 -3.70
C CYS A 144 -2.75 -8.19 -3.66
N ALA A 145 -3.13 -7.06 -4.28
CA ALA A 145 -2.32 -5.86 -4.35
C ALA A 145 -2.08 -5.26 -2.95
N ARG A 146 -3.12 -5.14 -2.11
CA ARG A 146 -2.98 -4.67 -0.72
C ARG A 146 -2.03 -5.57 0.07
N THR A 147 -2.23 -6.89 -0.01
CA THR A 147 -1.44 -7.85 0.76
C THR A 147 0.01 -7.90 0.32
N ALA A 148 0.27 -7.85 -0.99
CA ALA A 148 1.62 -7.83 -1.56
C ALA A 148 2.36 -6.53 -1.25
N ASN A 149 1.63 -5.40 -1.19
CA ASN A 149 2.20 -4.10 -0.87
C ASN A 149 2.27 -3.79 0.63
N THR A 150 1.72 -4.64 1.50
CA THR A 150 1.77 -4.42 2.96
C THR A 150 3.20 -4.60 3.47
N ARG A 151 3.87 -3.49 3.72
CA ARG A 151 5.26 -3.45 4.22
C ARG A 151 5.38 -3.81 5.70
N PHE A 152 4.39 -3.40 6.49
CA PHE A 152 4.39 -3.56 7.94
C PHE A 152 3.10 -4.25 8.36
N ARG A 153 3.22 -5.36 9.09
CA ARG A 153 2.04 -6.12 9.51
C ARG A 153 2.04 -6.36 11.00
N LEU A 154 0.96 -5.97 11.66
CA LEU A 154 0.74 -6.26 13.08
C LEU A 154 0.54 -7.77 13.30
N ARG A 155 1.24 -8.33 14.27
CA ARG A 155 1.12 -9.72 14.72
C ARG A 155 0.24 -9.79 15.97
N ARG A 156 -0.28 -10.98 16.26
CA ARG A 156 -1.17 -11.22 17.41
C ARG A 156 -0.55 -10.89 18.77
N ASP A 157 0.78 -10.92 18.86
CA ASP A 157 1.54 -10.58 20.07
C ASP A 157 1.83 -9.07 20.21
N GLY A 158 1.32 -8.24 19.28
CA GLY A 158 1.54 -6.79 19.24
C GLY A 158 2.87 -6.38 18.60
N SER A 159 3.71 -7.32 18.16
CA SER A 159 4.89 -7.01 17.35
C SER A 159 4.53 -6.81 15.88
N PHE A 160 5.45 -6.30 15.08
CA PHE A 160 5.27 -6.09 13.65
C PHE A 160 6.19 -7.01 12.86
N LEU A 161 5.68 -7.66 11.83
CA LEU A 161 6.48 -8.25 10.77
C LEU A 161 6.87 -7.15 9.78
N LEU A 162 8.15 -7.09 9.42
CA LEU A 162 8.71 -6.14 8.47
C LEU A 162 9.00 -6.85 7.15
N ARG A 163 8.44 -6.34 6.06
CA ARG A 163 8.71 -6.78 4.69
C ARG A 163 9.39 -5.66 3.94
N TRP A 164 10.73 -5.64 4.02
CA TRP A 164 11.54 -4.67 3.31
C TRP A 164 11.71 -5.06 1.85
N ARG A 165 11.17 -4.25 0.94
CA ARG A 165 11.57 -4.36 -0.48
C ARG A 165 12.93 -3.70 -0.66
N PRO A 166 13.74 -4.11 -1.65
CA PRO A 166 15.05 -3.49 -1.90
C PRO A 166 14.98 -1.96 -2.05
N ALA A 167 13.92 -1.46 -2.67
CA ALA A 167 13.67 -0.03 -2.80
C ALA A 167 13.35 0.65 -1.46
N ASP A 168 12.59 0.01 -0.57
CA ASP A 168 12.29 0.58 0.76
C ASP A 168 13.57 0.63 1.62
N HIS A 169 14.42 -0.40 1.54
CA HIS A 169 15.70 -0.43 2.26
C HIS A 169 16.61 0.72 1.82
N ALA A 170 16.83 0.86 0.51
CA ALA A 170 17.67 1.93 -0.05
C ALA A 170 17.10 3.32 0.28
N LEU A 171 15.78 3.47 0.29
CA LEU A 171 15.11 4.72 0.60
C LEU A 171 15.32 5.15 2.07
N VAL A 172 15.11 4.23 3.02
CA VAL A 172 15.30 4.52 4.45
C VAL A 172 16.77 4.74 4.77
N GLU A 173 17.67 3.93 4.22
CA GLU A 173 19.11 4.09 4.39
C GLU A 173 19.59 5.46 3.89
N HIS A 174 19.11 5.89 2.71
CA HIS A 174 19.41 7.22 2.18
C HIS A 174 18.88 8.34 3.08
N GLY A 175 17.63 8.22 3.55
CA GLY A 175 17.02 9.21 4.45
C GLY A 175 17.76 9.32 5.78
N VAL A 176 18.15 8.20 6.39
CA VAL A 176 18.92 8.17 7.63
C VAL A 176 20.30 8.82 7.46
N ALA A 177 21.02 8.48 6.37
CA ALA A 177 22.33 9.05 6.10
C ALA A 177 22.26 10.58 5.91
N GLU A 178 21.26 11.07 5.17
CA GLU A 178 21.05 12.50 4.95
C GLU A 178 20.66 13.23 6.24
N LEU A 179 19.75 12.68 7.04
CA LEU A 179 19.39 13.23 8.34
C LEU A 179 20.60 13.35 9.26
N ARG A 180 21.42 12.30 9.37
CA ARG A 180 22.62 12.32 10.21
C ARG A 180 23.59 13.42 9.78
N ARG A 181 23.82 13.56 8.47
CA ARG A 181 24.68 14.61 7.92
C ARG A 181 24.18 15.99 8.31
N LEU A 182 22.89 16.27 8.09
CA LEU A 182 22.29 17.58 8.31
C LEU A 182 22.19 17.95 9.79
N LEU A 183 21.85 16.99 10.66
CA LEU A 183 21.84 17.18 12.11
C LEU A 183 23.24 17.54 12.66
N THR A 184 24.30 17.07 12.01
CA THR A 184 25.69 17.37 12.41
C THR A 184 26.18 18.73 11.90
N THR A 185 25.62 19.22 10.78
CA THR A 185 26.02 20.50 10.17
C THR A 185 25.11 21.69 10.51
N ASP A 186 24.03 21.47 11.28
CA ASP A 186 23.00 22.45 11.62
C ASP A 186 22.45 23.20 10.37
N ASP A 187 22.12 22.43 9.34
CA ASP A 187 21.66 22.94 8.05
C ASP A 187 20.25 23.54 8.15
N ALA A 188 19.96 24.64 7.44
CA ALA A 188 18.64 25.27 7.44
C ALA A 188 17.49 24.30 7.04
N ALA A 189 17.79 23.25 6.27
CA ALA A 189 16.83 22.22 5.89
C ALA A 189 16.20 21.47 7.08
N ILE A 190 16.84 21.45 8.26
CA ILE A 190 16.32 20.77 9.45
C ILE A 190 15.39 21.65 10.29
N ALA A 191 15.13 22.90 9.89
CA ALA A 191 14.34 23.85 10.69
C ALA A 191 12.96 23.27 11.08
N ARG A 192 12.29 22.55 10.17
CA ARG A 192 10.99 21.91 10.43
C ARG A 192 11.04 20.77 11.46
N LEU A 193 12.22 20.23 11.76
CA LEU A 193 12.39 19.22 12.82
C LEU A 193 12.34 19.84 14.22
N PHE A 194 12.49 21.16 14.32
CA PHE A 194 12.45 21.92 15.57
C PHE A 194 11.29 22.92 15.52
N PRO A 195 10.03 22.46 15.52
CA PRO A 195 8.89 23.36 15.52
C PRO A 195 8.92 24.25 16.77
N PRO A 196 8.37 25.48 16.67
CA PRO A 196 8.27 26.37 17.82
C PRO A 196 7.45 25.71 18.93
N ALA A 197 7.89 25.89 20.18
CA ALA A 197 7.20 25.37 21.37
C ALA A 197 6.06 26.27 21.83
N TYR A 198 6.12 27.55 21.45
CA TYR A 198 5.13 28.58 21.76
C TYR A 198 4.60 29.20 20.46
N GLY A 199 3.29 29.47 20.42
CA GLY A 199 2.59 30.03 19.26
C GLY A 199 1.18 30.55 19.60
N ASP A 200 0.93 30.81 20.88
CA ASP A 200 -0.33 31.27 21.44
C ASP A 200 -0.26 32.71 21.97
N GLY A 201 0.91 33.36 21.86
CA GLY A 201 1.18 34.70 22.34
C GLY A 201 1.23 35.76 21.23
N THR A 202 1.83 36.92 21.54
CA THR A 202 2.21 37.88 20.51
C THR A 202 3.49 37.41 19.80
N ALA A 203 3.70 37.84 18.54
CA ALA A 203 4.87 37.43 17.77
C ALA A 203 6.20 37.72 18.49
N GLU A 204 6.32 38.87 19.16
CA GLU A 204 7.53 39.25 19.90
C GLU A 204 7.76 38.37 21.14
N GLU A 205 6.70 38.06 21.89
CA GLU A 205 6.78 37.18 23.06
C GLU A 205 7.10 35.73 22.66
N ASP A 206 6.48 35.23 21.59
CA ASP A 206 6.72 33.89 21.08
C ASP A 206 8.14 33.75 20.53
N ASP A 207 8.67 34.76 19.83
CA ASP A 207 10.06 34.78 19.34
C ASP A 207 11.07 34.70 20.49
N GLU A 208 10.93 35.52 21.54
CA GLU A 208 11.83 35.51 22.70
C GLU A 208 11.77 34.15 23.43
N ARG A 209 10.57 33.62 23.66
CA ARG A 209 10.37 32.35 24.37
C ARG A 209 10.89 31.16 23.56
N ASN A 210 10.66 31.14 22.25
CA ASN A 210 11.16 30.09 21.37
C ASN A 210 12.69 30.14 21.24
N ALA A 211 13.30 31.33 21.23
CA ALA A 211 14.77 31.46 21.26
C ALA A 211 15.37 30.87 22.55
N GLY A 212 14.78 31.19 23.71
CA GLY A 212 15.17 30.60 25.00
C GLY A 212 15.00 29.08 25.05
N TRP A 213 13.87 28.58 24.57
CA TRP A 213 13.60 27.14 24.46
C TRP A 213 14.63 26.42 23.57
N ASN A 214 14.95 26.98 22.40
CA ASN A 214 15.90 26.41 21.47
C ASN A 214 17.30 26.27 22.09
N ILE A 215 17.76 27.26 22.85
CA ILE A 215 19.06 27.17 23.54
C ILE A 215 19.10 26.00 24.53
N LEU A 216 17.98 25.73 25.21
CA LEU A 216 17.90 24.70 26.25
C LEU A 216 17.70 23.29 25.68
N ALA A 217 16.80 23.14 24.70
CA ALA A 217 16.31 21.83 24.26
C ALA A 217 16.97 21.31 22.98
N ARG A 218 17.60 22.16 22.16
CA ARG A 218 18.06 21.77 20.82
C ARG A 218 19.06 20.62 20.85
N SER A 219 20.05 20.65 21.74
CA SER A 219 21.07 19.59 21.84
C SER A 219 20.45 18.24 22.20
N GLU A 220 19.56 18.21 23.21
CA GLU A 220 18.87 16.98 23.63
C GLU A 220 17.96 16.42 22.52
N LEU A 221 17.28 17.30 21.78
CA LEU A 221 16.45 16.92 20.63
C LEU A 221 17.29 16.35 19.47
N ILE A 222 18.51 16.86 19.24
CA ILE A 222 19.45 16.31 18.26
C ILE A 222 19.94 14.94 18.72
N GLU A 223 20.37 14.80 19.96
CA GLU A 223 20.84 13.52 20.52
C GLU A 223 19.76 12.44 20.44
N SER A 224 18.51 12.78 20.82
CA SER A 224 17.36 11.89 20.72
C SER A 224 17.09 11.41 19.29
N ARG A 225 17.23 12.30 18.29
CA ARG A 225 17.10 11.94 16.88
C ARG A 225 18.22 11.04 16.42
N ILE A 226 19.47 11.34 16.77
CA ILE A 226 20.62 10.50 16.42
C ILE A 226 20.43 9.08 16.97
N ALA A 227 19.98 8.94 18.22
CA ALA A 227 19.67 7.64 18.80
C ALA A 227 18.54 6.91 18.05
N ALA A 228 17.51 7.64 17.60
CA ALA A 228 16.45 7.08 16.76
C ALA A 228 16.98 6.59 15.40
N LEU A 229 17.92 7.31 14.78
CA LEU A 229 18.57 6.90 13.53
C LEU A 229 19.29 5.56 13.69
N GLU A 230 20.06 5.38 14.78
CA GLU A 230 20.78 4.13 15.08
C GLU A 230 19.81 2.95 15.28
N ALA A 231 18.68 3.20 15.95
CA ALA A 231 17.63 2.19 16.14
C ALA A 231 17.00 1.77 14.81
N VAL A 232 16.76 2.71 13.89
CA VAL A 232 16.20 2.43 12.56
C VAL A 232 17.19 1.69 11.66
N GLU A 233 18.47 2.03 11.70
CA GLU A 233 19.51 1.28 10.97
C GLU A 233 19.57 -0.17 11.41
N SER A 234 19.49 -0.41 12.73
CA SER A 234 19.41 -1.77 13.27
C SER A 234 18.15 -2.50 12.80
N LEU A 235 17.05 -1.76 12.60
CA LEU A 235 15.77 -2.31 12.17
C LEU A 235 15.76 -2.73 10.70
N LEU A 236 16.56 -2.10 9.84
CA LEU A 236 16.70 -2.47 8.42
C LEU A 236 17.25 -3.90 8.24
N ALA A 237 18.03 -4.39 9.20
CA ALA A 237 18.53 -5.77 9.23
C ALA A 237 17.55 -6.76 9.91
N SER A 238 16.42 -6.29 10.43
CA SER A 238 15.45 -7.09 11.17
C SER A 238 14.22 -7.43 10.31
N THR A 239 13.64 -8.59 10.57
CA THR A 239 12.34 -8.99 10.00
C THR A 239 11.17 -8.69 10.94
N THR A 240 11.45 -8.21 12.16
CA THR A 240 10.42 -7.89 13.16
C THR A 240 10.71 -6.59 13.90
N ALA A 241 9.66 -5.88 14.33
CA ALA A 241 9.76 -4.69 15.17
C ALA A 241 8.82 -4.77 16.38
N THR A 242 9.22 -4.20 17.52
CA THR A 242 8.29 -3.86 18.59
C THR A 242 7.47 -2.59 18.22
N PRO A 243 6.37 -2.29 18.93
CA PRO A 243 5.66 -1.01 18.75
C PRO A 243 6.53 0.23 18.90
N SER A 244 7.48 0.21 19.84
CA SER A 244 8.41 1.34 20.05
C SER A 244 9.38 1.50 18.89
N GLN A 245 9.90 0.40 18.34
CA GLN A 245 10.75 0.41 17.15
C GLN A 245 9.99 0.87 15.90
N MET A 246 8.75 0.39 15.70
CA MET A 246 7.87 0.85 14.61
C MET A 246 7.58 2.35 14.72
N SER A 247 7.33 2.85 15.95
CA SER A 247 7.14 4.28 16.19
C SER A 247 8.41 5.10 15.90
N ALA A 248 9.59 4.56 16.20
CA ALA A 248 10.86 5.21 15.89
C ALA A 248 11.11 5.27 14.37
N LEU A 249 10.80 4.19 13.65
CA LEU A 249 10.83 4.16 12.19
C LEU A 249 9.89 5.20 11.59
N MET A 250 8.62 5.21 12.00
CA MET A 250 7.62 6.18 11.53
C MET A 250 8.11 7.63 11.71
N ARG A 251 8.62 7.97 12.91
CA ARG A 251 9.15 9.30 13.19
C ARG A 251 10.37 9.64 12.32
N THR A 252 11.30 8.71 12.15
CA THR A 252 12.51 8.92 11.34
C THR A 252 12.18 9.11 9.86
N VAL A 253 11.27 8.31 9.31
CA VAL A 253 10.79 8.46 7.93
C VAL A 253 10.09 9.80 7.75
N ASN A 254 9.29 10.23 8.72
CA ASN A 254 8.66 11.55 8.70
C ASN A 254 9.70 12.68 8.74
N ASP A 255 10.69 12.60 9.63
CA ASP A 255 11.76 13.60 9.73
C ASP A 255 12.52 13.72 8.40
N ALA A 256 12.86 12.59 7.76
CA ALA A 256 13.50 12.59 6.45
C ALA A 256 12.61 13.26 5.39
N ARG A 257 11.32 12.91 5.35
CA ARG A 257 10.35 13.51 4.44
C ARG A 257 10.25 15.03 4.63
N LEU A 258 10.21 15.52 5.87
CA LEU A 258 10.14 16.96 6.16
C LEU A 258 11.36 17.69 5.64
N VAL A 259 12.56 17.15 5.89
CA VAL A 259 13.83 17.71 5.40
C VAL A 259 13.87 17.77 3.88
N PHE A 260 13.51 16.67 3.19
CA PHE A 260 13.46 16.66 1.73
C PHE A 260 12.39 17.63 1.19
N GLY A 261 11.25 17.75 1.88
CA GLY A 261 10.24 18.76 1.57
C GLY A 261 10.78 20.18 1.65
N THR A 262 11.52 20.52 2.70
CA THR A 262 12.18 21.83 2.85
C THR A 262 13.20 22.09 1.77
N GLN A 263 14.04 21.11 1.42
CA GLN A 263 15.01 21.25 0.33
C GLN A 263 14.33 21.49 -1.04
N LEU A 264 13.12 20.95 -1.23
CA LEU A 264 12.30 21.14 -2.42
C LEU A 264 11.51 22.44 -2.42
N GLY A 265 11.48 23.18 -1.29
CA GLY A 265 10.60 24.34 -1.12
C GLY A 265 9.12 23.97 -1.04
N ILE A 266 8.79 22.74 -0.63
CA ILE A 266 7.41 22.30 -0.39
C ILE A 266 7.03 22.71 1.03
N ASP A 267 6.08 23.64 1.12
CA ASP A 267 5.42 24.04 2.36
C ASP A 267 4.06 23.34 2.53
N ASP A 268 3.39 23.63 3.63
CA ASP A 268 2.08 23.04 3.96
C ASP A 268 0.92 23.72 3.18
N ASP A 269 1.20 24.79 2.42
CA ASP A 269 0.21 25.55 1.65
C ASP A 269 -0.05 24.97 0.26
N GLY A 270 0.63 23.87 -0.10
CA GLY A 270 0.31 23.04 -1.26
C GLY A 270 0.75 23.61 -2.60
N GLU A 271 1.59 24.65 -2.62
CA GLU A 271 2.15 25.17 -3.86
C GLU A 271 3.21 24.20 -4.39
N VAL A 272 2.98 23.62 -5.57
CA VAL A 272 3.94 22.69 -6.19
C VAL A 272 5.05 23.49 -6.86
N PRO A 273 6.31 23.42 -6.37
CA PRO A 273 7.38 24.20 -6.96
C PRO A 273 7.68 23.75 -8.39
N LYS A 274 8.15 24.65 -9.25
CA LYS A 274 8.63 24.29 -10.60
C LYS A 274 9.94 23.49 -10.48
N LEU A 275 9.81 22.16 -10.48
CA LEU A 275 10.93 21.23 -10.28
C LEU A 275 11.90 21.23 -11.47
N SER A 276 13.18 21.47 -11.19
CA SER A 276 14.27 21.17 -12.12
C SER A 276 14.46 19.64 -12.29
N ARG A 277 15.37 19.22 -13.18
CA ARG A 277 15.63 17.78 -13.38
C ARG A 277 16.23 17.10 -12.16
N SER A 278 17.05 17.79 -11.36
CA SER A 278 17.55 17.26 -10.08
C SER A 278 16.41 17.13 -9.08
N ASP A 279 15.52 18.12 -9.05
CA ASP A 279 14.42 18.18 -8.07
C ASP A 279 13.39 17.08 -8.33
N ARG A 280 13.21 16.63 -9.57
CA ARG A 280 12.35 15.47 -9.87
C ARG A 280 12.78 14.18 -9.17
N ARG A 281 14.08 13.94 -9.01
CA ARG A 281 14.56 12.75 -8.29
C ARG A 281 14.32 12.87 -6.79
N LEU A 282 14.60 14.05 -6.23
CA LEU A 282 14.40 14.33 -4.82
C LEU A 282 12.91 14.33 -4.45
N HIS A 283 12.06 14.88 -5.33
CA HIS A 283 10.62 14.82 -5.22
C HIS A 283 10.11 13.38 -5.21
N ARG A 284 10.67 12.50 -6.04
CA ARG A 284 10.30 11.08 -6.02
C ARG A 284 10.66 10.41 -4.69
N VAL A 285 11.83 10.72 -4.12
CA VAL A 285 12.22 10.25 -2.79
C VAL A 285 11.23 10.74 -1.73
N TYR A 286 10.86 12.03 -1.77
CA TYR A 286 9.85 12.62 -0.88
C TYR A 286 8.49 11.90 -0.96
N GLU A 287 7.98 11.63 -2.17
CA GLU A 287 6.73 10.88 -2.37
C GLU A 287 6.81 9.45 -1.80
N LEU A 288 7.90 8.75 -2.09
CA LEU A 288 8.08 7.37 -1.64
C LEU A 288 8.19 7.28 -0.12
N LEU A 289 8.87 8.24 0.53
CA LEU A 289 8.89 8.36 1.99
C LEU A 289 7.50 8.66 2.55
N GLY A 290 6.70 9.46 1.85
CA GLY A 290 5.29 9.69 2.19
C GLY A 290 4.45 8.41 2.16
N SER A 291 4.60 7.59 1.12
CA SER A 291 3.95 6.28 1.04
C SER A 291 4.41 5.35 2.17
N LEU A 292 5.72 5.31 2.46
CA LEU A 292 6.25 4.48 3.54
C LEU A 292 5.76 4.92 4.92
N LEU A 293 5.68 6.24 5.14
CA LEU A 293 5.14 6.83 6.36
C LEU A 293 3.66 6.47 6.56
N TYR A 294 2.87 6.59 5.49
CA TYR A 294 1.46 6.20 5.51
C TYR A 294 1.30 4.74 5.95
N ASP A 295 2.06 3.82 5.37
CA ASP A 295 2.02 2.40 5.76
C ASP A 295 2.38 2.19 7.24
N ALA A 296 3.40 2.89 7.75
CA ALA A 296 3.82 2.78 9.15
C ALA A 296 2.72 3.29 10.10
N VAL A 297 2.07 4.41 9.76
CA VAL A 297 0.94 4.95 10.52
C VAL A 297 -0.24 3.98 10.50
N GLN A 298 -0.59 3.41 9.35
CA GLN A 298 -1.71 2.48 9.26
C GLN A 298 -1.45 1.22 10.08
N ALA A 299 -0.24 0.65 10.01
CA ALA A 299 0.13 -0.49 10.84
C ALA A 299 0.01 -0.18 12.34
N LEU A 300 0.46 0.99 12.78
CA LEU A 300 0.34 1.42 14.18
C LEU A 300 -1.12 1.66 14.61
N ARG A 301 -1.96 2.22 13.73
CA ARG A 301 -3.39 2.43 14.02
C ARG A 301 -4.15 1.13 14.20
N SER A 302 -3.78 0.06 13.50
CA SER A 302 -4.37 -1.27 13.67
C SER A 302 -4.10 -1.90 15.05
N THR A 303 -3.27 -1.24 15.89
CA THR A 303 -2.98 -1.69 17.27
C THR A 303 -3.94 -1.09 18.32
N LEU A 304 -4.75 -0.09 17.92
CA LEU A 304 -5.68 0.65 18.78
C LEU A 304 -7.12 0.13 18.61
#